data_AF-A0A941QKX8-F1
#
_entry.id   AF-A0A941QKX8-F1
#
_cell.length_a   1.000
_cell.length_b   1.000
_cell.length_c   1.000
_cell.angle_alpha   90.00
_cell.angle_beta   90.00
_cell.angle_gamma   90.00
#
_symmetry.space_group_name_H-M   'P 1'
#
loop_
_entity.id
_entity.type
_entity.pdbx_description
1 polymer ?
#
loop_
_entity_poly.entity_id
_entity_poly.type
_entity_poly.pdbx_seq_one_letter_code
_entity_poly.pdbx_strand_id
1 'polypeptide(L)'
;MQFQLRLCLILGTLALGGALGVLVPRIQIEGLSGPPDVAIYELPREAARNCEAAVFLGDGPGPGGGLPIRTGPGPEYRTRQELTHGDTFLVFEYRGPWAGIVYGHNREVCGALSRRLVNAPRQGWVPLQYVSYMPN
;
A
#
# COMPACT_ATOMS: atom_id res chain seq x y z
N MET A 1 -35.69 9.41 75.30
CA MET A 1 -36.43 10.70 75.37
C MET A 1 -35.52 11.74 74.73
N GLN A 2 -35.79 12.13 73.47
CA GLN A 2 -36.32 13.46 73.08
C GLN A 2 -35.28 14.58 73.32
N PHE A 3 -34.88 15.48 72.41
CA PHE A 3 -35.65 16.16 71.36
C PHE A 3 -34.72 17.08 70.50
N GLN A 4 -35.02 17.22 69.20
CA GLN A 4 -34.84 18.40 68.31
C GLN A 4 -33.42 18.85 67.91
N LEU A 5 -33.14 19.52 66.78
CA LEU A 5 -33.73 19.72 65.44
C LEU A 5 -32.78 20.75 64.80
N ARG A 6 -32.35 20.59 63.54
CA ARG A 6 -32.46 21.62 62.48
C ARG A 6 -31.60 21.27 61.25
N LEU A 7 -32.36 21.09 60.19
CA LEU A 7 -32.01 21.11 58.77
C LEU A 7 -31.18 22.35 58.44
N CYS A 8 -30.01 22.18 57.82
CA CYS A 8 -29.38 23.18 56.96
C CYS A 8 -28.88 22.48 55.71
N LEU A 9 -29.35 22.99 54.58
CA LEU A 9 -29.29 22.44 53.25
C LEU A 9 -28.38 23.36 52.44
N ILE A 10 -27.16 22.95 52.06
CA ILE A 10 -26.41 23.62 50.97
C ILE A 10 -25.62 22.59 50.16
N LEU A 11 -26.07 22.47 48.91
CA LEU A 11 -25.38 22.19 47.64
C LEU A 11 -23.85 21.99 47.64
N GLY A 12 -23.42 21.01 46.85
CA GLY A 12 -22.04 20.96 46.34
C GLY A 12 -21.68 19.68 45.61
N THR A 13 -22.12 19.51 44.36
CA THR A 13 -21.60 18.52 43.42
C THR A 13 -20.11 18.74 43.15
N LEU A 14 -19.28 17.69 43.24
CA LEU A 14 -18.06 17.61 42.44
C LEU A 14 -17.88 16.19 41.91
N ALA A 15 -18.11 16.06 40.60
CA ALA A 15 -17.83 14.87 39.82
C ALA A 15 -16.32 14.60 39.81
N LEU A 16 -15.92 13.45 40.36
CA LEU A 16 -14.60 12.88 40.10
C LEU A 16 -14.62 12.26 38.71
N GLY A 17 -14.08 13.00 37.75
CA GLY A 17 -13.87 12.58 36.37
C GLY A 17 -12.94 11.38 36.30
N GLY A 18 -13.51 10.22 35.94
CA GLY A 18 -12.75 9.08 35.43
C GLY A 18 -12.51 9.25 33.95
N ALA A 19 -11.47 9.98 33.57
CA ALA A 19 -10.97 10.00 32.20
C ALA A 19 -10.21 8.68 31.92
N LEU A 20 -10.95 7.60 31.64
CA LEU A 20 -10.41 6.40 30.99
C LEU A 20 -10.22 6.73 29.50
N GLY A 21 -9.19 7.53 29.21
CA GLY A 21 -8.70 7.73 27.86
C GLY A 21 -8.09 6.43 27.36
N VAL A 22 -8.86 5.65 26.62
CA VAL A 22 -8.34 4.50 25.86
C VAL A 22 -7.38 5.08 24.82
N LEU A 23 -6.08 4.93 25.07
CA LEU A 23 -5.03 5.13 24.08
C LEU A 23 -5.25 4.10 22.97
N VAL A 24 -6.07 4.44 21.98
CA VAL A 24 -6.10 3.69 20.74
C VAL A 24 -4.76 3.97 20.05
N PRO A 25 -3.87 2.98 19.88
CA PRO A 25 -2.69 3.20 19.07
C PRO A 25 -3.18 3.58 17.67
N ARG A 26 -2.77 4.74 17.17
CA ARG A 26 -2.88 5.04 15.74
C ARG A 26 -1.99 4.02 15.02
N ILE A 27 -2.59 2.95 14.52
CA ILE A 27 -1.93 2.09 13.54
C ILE A 27 -1.75 2.94 12.29
N GLN A 28 -0.57 3.54 12.16
CA GLN A 28 -0.11 4.16 10.94
C GLN A 28 0.10 3.02 9.94
N ILE A 29 -0.82 2.86 8.99
CA ILE A 29 -0.67 1.93 7.87
C ILE A 29 0.34 2.55 6.87
N GLU A 30 1.57 2.73 7.32
CA GLU A 30 2.69 3.27 6.54
C GLU A 30 3.24 2.17 5.60
N GLY A 31 2.46 1.80 4.59
CA GLY A 31 2.93 0.77 3.66
C GLY A 31 2.00 0.48 2.49
N LEU A 32 0.71 0.75 2.63
CA LEU A 32 -0.27 0.42 1.60
C LEU A 32 -0.42 1.51 0.53
N SER A 33 -0.02 2.76 0.80
CA SER A 33 -0.08 3.87 -0.15
C SER A 33 1.20 4.71 -0.13
N GLY A 34 1.63 5.18 -1.31
CA GLY A 34 2.82 6.02 -1.47
C GLY A 34 3.88 5.44 -2.42
N PRO A 35 4.91 6.22 -2.78
CA PRO A 35 5.97 5.76 -3.70
C PRO A 35 6.74 4.57 -3.10
N PRO A 36 7.33 3.71 -3.95
CA PRO A 36 8.25 2.68 -3.48
C PRO A 36 9.55 3.32 -2.99
N ASP A 37 10.29 2.63 -2.11
CA ASP A 37 11.61 3.07 -1.63
C ASP A 37 12.58 3.26 -2.81
N VAL A 38 12.40 2.50 -3.90
CA VAL A 38 13.06 2.69 -5.18
C VAL A 38 12.05 3.13 -6.23
N ALA A 39 12.21 4.35 -6.73
CA ALA A 39 11.39 4.93 -7.78
C ALA A 39 11.40 4.12 -9.09
N ILE A 40 10.23 4.07 -9.74
CA ILE A 40 10.00 3.43 -11.04
C ILE A 40 9.85 4.51 -12.10
N TYR A 41 10.41 4.28 -13.28
CA TYR A 41 10.37 5.21 -14.40
C TYR A 41 9.61 4.64 -15.59
N GLU A 42 8.76 5.47 -16.19
CA GLU A 42 8.22 5.21 -17.52
C GLU A 42 9.25 5.65 -18.55
N LEU A 43 9.53 4.79 -19.53
CA LEU A 43 10.39 5.11 -20.66
C LEU A 43 9.58 5.83 -21.75
N PRO A 44 10.23 6.47 -22.75
CA PRO A 44 9.50 6.99 -23.90
C PRO A 44 8.68 5.89 -24.58
N ARG A 45 7.50 6.24 -25.14
CA ARG A 45 6.57 5.26 -25.74
C ARG A 45 7.19 4.40 -26.86
N GLU A 46 8.23 4.90 -27.51
CA GLU A 46 8.99 4.19 -28.54
C GLU A 46 10.00 3.17 -27.99
N ALA A 47 10.20 3.12 -26.67
CA ALA A 47 11.06 2.12 -26.05
C ALA A 47 10.44 0.72 -26.18
N ALA A 48 11.28 -0.27 -26.51
CA ALA A 48 10.84 -1.63 -26.82
C ALA A 48 10.11 -2.37 -25.69
N ARG A 49 10.25 -1.92 -24.44
CA ARG A 49 9.63 -2.54 -23.26
C ARG A 49 9.22 -1.50 -22.24
N ASN A 50 8.01 -1.00 -22.38
CA ASN A 50 7.41 0.01 -21.50
C ASN A 50 5.90 -0.07 -21.59
N CYS A 51 5.19 0.10 -20.47
CA CYS A 51 3.74 0.07 -20.42
C CYS A 51 3.11 -1.23 -20.95
N GLU A 52 3.75 -2.36 -20.67
CA GLU A 52 3.27 -3.67 -21.11
C GLU A 52 2.19 -4.19 -20.15
N ALA A 53 1.05 -4.60 -20.69
CA ALA A 53 -0.02 -5.21 -19.92
C ALA A 53 0.36 -6.63 -19.49
N ALA A 54 0.16 -6.93 -18.21
CA ALA A 54 0.47 -8.22 -17.65
C ALA A 54 -0.58 -8.64 -16.61
N VAL A 55 -0.57 -9.94 -16.32
CA VAL A 55 -1.41 -10.60 -15.33
C VAL A 55 -0.55 -11.54 -14.50
N PHE A 56 -0.90 -11.69 -13.22
CA PHE A 56 -0.28 -12.69 -12.37
C PHE A 56 -1.13 -13.97 -12.41
N LEU A 57 -0.56 -15.06 -12.93
CA LEU A 57 -1.26 -16.35 -13.11
C LEU A 57 -0.61 -17.52 -12.35
N GLY A 58 0.51 -17.28 -11.66
CA GLY A 58 1.31 -18.33 -11.04
C GLY A 58 1.01 -18.54 -9.56
N ASP A 59 1.73 -19.49 -8.97
CA ASP A 59 1.89 -19.63 -7.52
C ASP A 59 3.13 -18.84 -7.09
N GLY A 60 2.90 -17.69 -6.49
CA GLY A 60 3.94 -16.76 -6.08
C GLY A 60 4.60 -17.19 -4.76
N PRO A 61 5.73 -16.56 -4.39
CA PRO A 61 6.49 -16.92 -3.20
C PRO A 61 5.89 -16.35 -1.89
N GLY A 62 4.77 -15.64 -1.97
CA GLY A 62 4.09 -15.06 -0.82
C GLY A 62 3.18 -16.07 -0.11
N PRO A 63 2.68 -15.72 1.10
CA PRO A 63 1.69 -16.53 1.80
C PRO A 63 0.47 -16.81 0.92
N GLY A 64 0.03 -18.06 0.86
CA GLY A 64 -1.14 -18.46 0.07
C GLY A 64 -0.94 -18.38 -1.46
N GLY A 65 0.30 -18.32 -1.95
CA GLY A 65 0.60 -18.31 -3.38
C GLY A 65 0.50 -16.92 -4.02
N GLY A 66 0.37 -15.86 -3.22
CA GLY A 66 0.43 -14.49 -3.71
C GLY A 66 1.82 -14.10 -4.22
N LEU A 67 1.88 -13.05 -5.05
CA LEU A 67 3.13 -12.47 -5.52
C LEU A 67 3.47 -11.20 -4.73
N PRO A 68 4.51 -11.20 -3.88
CA PRO A 68 4.89 -10.04 -3.09
C PRO A 68 5.29 -8.85 -3.97
N ILE A 69 4.65 -7.72 -3.74
CA ILE A 69 4.99 -6.41 -4.30
C ILE A 69 5.92 -5.72 -3.32
N ARG A 70 7.16 -5.48 -3.74
CA ARG A 70 8.21 -4.91 -2.91
C ARG A 70 8.41 -3.42 -3.15
N THR A 71 9.01 -2.75 -2.19
CA THR A 71 9.37 -1.35 -2.32
C THR A 71 10.63 -1.10 -3.14
N GLY A 72 11.37 -2.14 -3.53
CA GLY A 72 12.55 -2.05 -4.40
C GLY A 72 12.91 -3.39 -5.06
N PRO A 73 13.84 -3.39 -6.02
CA PRO A 73 14.21 -4.53 -6.84
C PRO A 73 15.19 -5.47 -6.12
N GLY A 74 14.72 -6.12 -5.05
CA GLY A 74 15.55 -7.04 -4.25
C GLY A 74 14.79 -7.69 -3.10
N PRO A 75 15.23 -8.88 -2.64
CA PRO A 75 14.63 -9.56 -1.49
C PRO A 75 14.80 -8.81 -0.15
N GLU A 76 15.76 -7.88 -0.07
CA GLU A 76 16.01 -7.01 1.08
C GLU A 76 14.96 -5.90 1.23
N TYR A 77 14.25 -5.56 0.16
CA TYR A 77 13.19 -4.56 0.22
C TYR A 77 11.91 -5.15 0.79
N ARG A 78 11.28 -4.43 1.72
CA ARG A 78 10.04 -4.86 2.36
C ARG A 78 8.91 -5.09 1.35
N THR A 79 8.06 -6.06 1.67
CA THR A 79 6.79 -6.25 0.98
C THR A 79 5.78 -5.21 1.46
N ARG A 80 5.04 -4.60 0.53
CA ARG A 80 3.95 -3.67 0.85
C ARG A 80 2.56 -4.26 0.66
N GLN A 81 2.42 -5.13 -0.32
CA GLN A 81 1.17 -5.79 -0.70
C GLN A 81 1.52 -7.02 -1.52
N GLU A 82 0.52 -7.82 -1.89
CA GLU A 82 0.68 -8.97 -2.77
C GLU A 82 -0.33 -8.89 -3.91
N LEU A 83 0.07 -9.36 -5.09
CA LEU A 83 -0.86 -9.68 -6.16
C LEU A 83 -1.44 -11.06 -5.92
N THR A 84 -2.70 -11.21 -6.26
CA THR A 84 -3.46 -12.46 -6.25
C THR A 84 -3.66 -12.96 -7.67
N HIS A 85 -3.91 -14.26 -7.82
CA HIS A 85 -4.13 -14.86 -9.14
C HIS A 85 -5.21 -14.09 -9.91
N GLY A 86 -4.90 -13.71 -11.14
CA GLY A 86 -5.79 -12.94 -12.02
C GLY A 86 -5.64 -11.42 -11.90
N ASP A 87 -4.87 -10.90 -10.93
CA ASP A 87 -4.61 -9.46 -10.84
C ASP A 87 -3.84 -8.98 -12.08
N THR A 88 -4.36 -7.90 -12.67
CA THR A 88 -3.76 -7.24 -13.83
C THR A 88 -2.98 -6.00 -13.40
N PHE A 89 -1.90 -5.73 -14.15
CA PHE A 89 -0.99 -4.62 -13.89
C PHE A 89 -0.26 -4.20 -15.17
N LEU A 90 0.41 -3.06 -15.09
CA LEU A 90 1.26 -2.52 -16.15
C LEU A 90 2.73 -2.56 -15.72
N VAL A 91 3.60 -2.99 -16.62
CA VAL A 91 5.06 -3.05 -16.40
C VAL A 91 5.73 -1.84 -17.07
N PHE A 92 6.53 -1.08 -16.30
CA PHE A 92 7.15 0.17 -16.74
C PHE A 92 8.66 0.11 -16.89
N GLU A 93 9.33 -0.55 -15.93
CA GLU A 93 10.79 -0.55 -15.86
C GLU A 93 11.31 -1.95 -15.54
N TYR A 94 12.46 -2.27 -16.14
CA TYR A 94 13.17 -3.52 -15.88
C TYR A 94 14.51 -3.22 -15.22
N ARG A 95 14.82 -3.89 -14.12
CA ARG A 95 16.12 -3.82 -13.44
C ARG A 95 16.58 -5.22 -13.06
N GLY A 96 17.41 -5.81 -13.91
CA GLY A 96 17.85 -7.20 -13.75
C GLY A 96 16.64 -8.15 -13.70
N PRO A 97 16.49 -8.99 -12.67
CA PRO A 97 15.38 -9.93 -12.54
C PRO A 97 14.08 -9.30 -12.00
N TRP A 98 13.98 -7.96 -11.94
CA TRP A 98 12.85 -7.25 -11.35
C TRP A 98 12.13 -6.37 -12.36
N ALA A 99 10.81 -6.31 -12.22
CA ALA A 99 9.89 -5.46 -12.96
C ALA A 99 9.25 -4.43 -12.03
N GLY A 100 9.33 -3.15 -12.40
CA GLY A 100 8.59 -2.06 -11.77
C GLY A 100 7.19 -1.98 -12.37
N ILE A 101 6.18 -2.06 -11.51
CA ILE A 101 4.77 -2.19 -11.91
C ILE A 101 3.88 -1.12 -11.29
N VAL A 102 2.76 -0.84 -11.97
CA VAL A 102 1.59 -0.15 -11.42
C VAL A 102 0.42 -1.12 -11.43
N TYR A 103 -0.33 -1.19 -10.33
CA TYR A 103 -1.34 -2.22 -10.13
C TYR A 103 -2.66 -1.70 -9.54
N GLY A 104 -3.69 -2.52 -9.73
CA GLY A 104 -5.09 -2.20 -9.49
C GLY A 104 -5.61 -1.08 -10.39
N HIS A 105 -6.92 -0.82 -10.38
CA HIS A 105 -7.66 0.04 -11.34
C HIS A 105 -7.18 1.50 -11.51
N ASN A 106 -5.96 1.73 -11.98
CA ASN A 106 -5.46 3.00 -12.48
C ASN A 106 -5.36 2.85 -14.00
N ARG A 107 -6.35 3.39 -14.70
CA ARG A 107 -6.49 3.17 -16.14
C ARG A 107 -5.49 3.96 -16.98
N GLU A 108 -4.76 4.92 -16.43
CA GLU A 108 -3.86 5.77 -17.22
C GLU A 108 -2.61 6.18 -16.43
N VAL A 109 -1.46 5.59 -16.77
CA VAL A 109 -0.12 6.12 -16.42
C VAL A 109 0.85 6.03 -17.60
N CYS A 110 0.37 5.73 -18.81
CA CYS A 110 1.19 5.46 -20.00
C CYS A 110 1.13 6.57 -21.05
N GLY A 111 2.18 6.70 -21.86
CA GLY A 111 2.26 7.65 -22.97
C GLY A 111 3.34 8.72 -22.83
N ALA A 112 4.39 8.49 -22.03
CA ALA A 112 5.50 9.43 -21.90
C ALA A 112 6.23 9.68 -23.23
N LEU A 113 6.51 10.96 -23.51
CA LEU A 113 7.39 11.38 -24.62
C LEU A 113 8.88 11.36 -24.25
N SER A 114 9.16 11.33 -22.95
CA SER A 114 10.50 11.35 -22.38
C SER A 114 10.47 10.59 -21.06
N ARG A 115 11.61 10.00 -20.66
CA ARG A 115 11.70 9.28 -19.38
C ARG A 115 11.15 10.13 -18.24
N ARG A 116 10.19 9.60 -17.48
CA ARG A 116 9.57 10.31 -16.35
C ARG A 116 9.35 9.39 -15.16
N LEU A 117 9.24 9.98 -13.98
CA LEU A 117 8.86 9.25 -12.77
C LEU A 117 7.42 8.74 -12.92
N VAL A 118 7.20 7.47 -12.59
CA VAL A 118 5.84 6.92 -12.48
C VAL A 118 5.17 7.50 -11.24
N ASN A 119 4.11 8.28 -11.46
CA ASN A 119 3.29 8.85 -10.39
C ASN A 119 1.97 8.08 -10.28
N ALA A 120 2.01 6.95 -9.60
CA ALA A 120 0.83 6.15 -9.31
C ALA A 120 0.73 5.87 -7.80
N PRO A 121 -0.49 5.83 -7.23
CA PRO A 121 -0.69 5.54 -5.81
C PRO A 121 -0.32 4.10 -5.44
N ARG A 122 -0.41 3.18 -6.40
CA ARG A 122 -0.12 1.75 -6.23
C ARG A 122 0.92 1.32 -7.24
N GLN A 123 2.14 1.20 -6.73
CA GLN A 123 3.30 0.82 -7.53
C GLN A 123 4.33 0.10 -6.66
N GLY A 124 5.20 -0.69 -7.30
CA GLY A 124 6.25 -1.43 -6.62
C GLY A 124 6.98 -2.37 -7.57
N TRP A 125 7.79 -3.26 -6.99
CA TRP A 125 8.68 -4.16 -7.73
C TRP A 125 8.27 -5.62 -7.51
N VAL A 126 8.23 -6.39 -8.60
CA VAL A 126 7.97 -7.83 -8.57
C VAL A 126 9.06 -8.59 -9.33
N PRO A 127 9.36 -9.85 -8.96
CA PRO A 127 10.29 -10.68 -9.73
C PRO A 127 9.72 -11.01 -11.11
N LEU A 128 10.53 -10.82 -12.14
CA LEU A 128 10.15 -10.95 -13.56
C LEU A 128 9.62 -12.35 -13.90
N GLN A 129 10.14 -13.39 -13.25
CA GLN A 129 9.77 -14.79 -13.50
C GLN A 129 8.29 -15.11 -13.24
N TYR A 130 7.57 -14.25 -12.51
CA TYR A 130 6.14 -14.42 -12.22
C TYR A 130 5.23 -13.54 -13.09
N VAL A 131 5.80 -12.75 -14.01
CA VAL A 131 5.03 -11.84 -14.89
C VAL A 131 4.56 -12.61 -16.11
N SER A 132 3.23 -12.67 -16.32
CA SER A 132 2.64 -13.21 -17.55
C SER A 132 2.11 -12.08 -18.42
N TYR A 133 2.75 -11.85 -19.56
CA TYR A 133 2.37 -10.78 -20.49
C TYR A 133 1.09 -11.13 -21.24
N MET A 134 0.21 -10.14 -21.37
CA MET A 134 -1.00 -10.27 -22.17
C MET A 134 -0.65 -10.05 -23.66
N PRO A 135 -1.20 -10.85 -24.58
CA PRO A 135 -1.05 -10.59 -26.01
C PRO A 135 -1.70 -9.25 -26.39
N ASN A 136 -1.02 -8.50 -27.26
CA ASN A 136 -1.53 -7.25 -27.85
C ASN A 136 -2.52 -7.52 -28.98
#